data_AF-A0A6J1TQZ2-F1
#
_entry.id   AF-A0A6J1TQZ2-F1
#
_cell.length_a   1.000
_cell.length_b   1.000
_cell.length_c   1.000
_cell.angle_alpha   90.00
_cell.angle_beta   90.00
_cell.angle_gamma   90.00
#
_symmetry.space_group_name_H-M   'P 1'
#
loop_
_entity.id
_entity.type
_entity.pdbx_description
1 polymer ?
#
loop_
_entity_poly.entity_id
_entity_poly.type
_entity_poly.pdbx_seq_one_letter_code
_entity_poly.pdbx_strand_id
1 'polypeptide(L)'
;MLLSVGMLMLSATQIYTILTVQLFAFLNLLPVEADILAFNFENATQTFDDLPARFGYRLPTEGLKGFLINSKPENACEPIIPPPLKDNSSHEFIVLIRRLDCNFDIKVLNAQRAGFKAAIVHNVDSDDLISMGSQDIEILKKIDIPSVFIGETSAKSLKEEFTFEKGGHIVLIPEFSLPLEYYLIPFLIIVGICLILIVIFMITKFVQDRHRARRNRLQKDQLKKLPVHKFKKGDEYDVCAICLDEYEDGDKLRILPCSHAYHCKCVDPWLTKTKKTCPVCKQKVVPSQGDSDSETDSSQENEVSENTPLLRPIASASTQSFGALSESYSHPNMTESSDYEEEEEEEEGNEDIDSSDAENGVTEESVVVQLQPNDEKDYRAADAV
;
A
#
# COMPACT_ATOMS: atom_id res chain seq x y z
N MET A 1 -1.26 43.19 11.10
CA MET A 1 -1.00 41.98 10.28
C MET A 1 -0.16 40.94 11.04
N LEU A 2 -0.39 40.74 12.36
CA LEU A 2 0.43 39.85 13.20
C LEU A 2 -0.44 38.90 14.04
N LEU A 3 -1.59 38.49 13.50
CA LEU A 3 -2.58 37.66 14.21
C LEU A 3 -2.98 36.39 13.44
N SER A 4 -2.29 36.00 12.36
CA SER A 4 -2.76 34.88 11.50
C SER A 4 -1.80 33.70 11.30
N VAL A 5 -0.71 33.58 12.08
CA VAL A 5 0.24 32.46 11.91
C VAL A 5 0.25 31.49 13.11
N GLY A 6 -0.40 31.84 14.23
CA GLY A 6 -0.48 31.00 15.42
C GLY A 6 -1.49 29.85 15.37
N MET A 7 -2.30 29.75 14.31
CA MET A 7 -3.40 28.77 14.19
C MET A 7 -3.02 27.47 13.46
N LEU A 8 -1.77 27.32 13.00
CA LEU A 8 -1.36 26.18 12.14
C LEU A 8 -0.25 25.30 12.71
N MET A 9 0.11 25.46 13.98
CA MET A 9 1.07 24.56 14.64
C MET A 9 0.32 23.56 15.52
N LEU A 10 -0.46 22.69 14.89
CA LEU A 10 -0.79 21.41 15.51
C LEU A 10 0.56 20.73 15.80
N SER A 11 0.86 20.49 17.08
CA SER A 11 2.08 19.78 17.46
C SER A 11 2.13 18.43 16.72
N ALA A 12 3.33 17.93 16.42
CA ALA A 12 3.48 16.62 15.75
C ALA A 12 2.66 15.51 16.43
N THR A 13 2.47 15.63 17.75
CA THR A 13 1.59 14.76 18.55
C THR A 13 0.12 14.89 18.20
N GLN A 14 -0.40 16.09 17.95
CA GLN A 14 -1.80 16.31 17.56
C GLN A 14 -2.08 15.75 16.16
N ILE A 15 -1.15 15.95 15.22
CA ILE A 15 -1.25 15.37 13.87
C ILE A 15 -1.24 13.85 13.96
N TYR A 16 -0.30 13.28 14.72
CA TYR A 16 -0.23 11.84 14.96
C TYR A 16 -1.53 11.31 15.56
N THR A 17 -2.08 11.96 16.59
CA THR A 17 -3.33 11.51 17.23
C THR A 17 -4.52 11.56 16.26
N ILE A 18 -4.68 12.63 15.49
CA ILE A 18 -5.77 12.74 14.52
C ILE A 18 -5.63 11.64 13.47
N LEU A 19 -4.43 11.42 12.95
CA LEU A 19 -4.16 10.38 11.96
C LEU A 19 -4.43 8.98 12.51
N THR A 20 -4.05 8.70 13.76
CA THR A 20 -4.34 7.41 14.42
C THR A 20 -5.82 7.22 14.69
N VAL A 21 -6.56 8.27 15.07
CA VAL A 21 -8.01 8.20 15.34
C VAL A 21 -8.78 8.08 14.03
N GLN A 22 -8.38 8.78 12.97
CA GLN A 22 -8.98 8.65 11.64
C GLN A 22 -8.70 7.26 11.05
N LEU A 23 -7.48 6.75 11.20
CA LEU A 23 -7.10 5.39 10.78
C LEU A 23 -7.88 4.35 11.58
N PHE A 24 -7.99 4.51 12.90
CA PHE A 24 -8.78 3.62 13.75
C PHE A 24 -10.28 3.69 13.37
N ALA A 25 -10.85 4.87 13.17
CA ALA A 25 -12.24 5.03 12.74
C ALA A 25 -12.49 4.42 11.35
N PHE A 26 -11.55 4.55 10.42
CA PHE A 26 -11.62 3.96 9.07
C PHE A 26 -11.45 2.43 9.10
N LEU A 27 -10.55 1.91 9.94
CA LEU A 27 -10.40 0.48 10.20
C LEU A 27 -11.63 -0.15 10.89
N ASN A 28 -12.48 0.66 11.52
CA ASN A 28 -13.73 0.22 12.16
C ASN A 28 -14.99 0.47 11.29
N LEU A 29 -14.84 1.02 10.08
CA LEU A 29 -15.92 1.20 9.11
C LEU A 29 -15.87 0.07 8.09
N LEU A 30 -16.29 -1.13 8.52
CA LEU A 30 -16.56 -2.23 7.60
C LEU A 30 -18.08 -2.34 7.43
N PRO A 31 -18.62 -2.15 6.21
CA PRO A 31 -19.88 -2.80 5.87
C PRO A 31 -19.64 -4.31 5.88
N VAL A 32 -20.60 -5.02 6.44
CA VAL A 32 -20.64 -6.48 6.59
C VAL A 32 -21.78 -6.92 5.68
N GLU A 33 -21.47 -7.53 4.55
CA GLU A 33 -22.40 -8.09 3.56
C GLU A 33 -22.29 -9.61 3.57
N ALA A 34 -23.13 -10.28 4.36
CA ALA A 34 -23.06 -11.72 4.49
C ALA A 34 -23.83 -12.36 3.35
N ASP A 35 -23.32 -13.47 2.83
CA ASP A 35 -23.94 -14.15 1.70
C ASP A 35 -24.45 -15.54 2.09
N ILE A 36 -25.71 -15.80 1.74
CA ILE A 36 -26.28 -17.15 1.74
C ILE A 36 -26.08 -17.76 0.36
N LEU A 37 -25.33 -18.87 0.28
CA LEU A 37 -25.29 -19.70 -0.92
C LEU A 37 -26.36 -20.78 -0.86
N ALA A 38 -27.29 -20.78 -1.80
CA ALA A 38 -28.30 -21.81 -1.93
C ALA A 38 -28.03 -22.72 -3.12
N PHE A 39 -28.17 -24.03 -2.92
CA PHE A 39 -27.94 -25.07 -3.91
C PHE A 39 -29.22 -25.90 -4.07
N ASN A 40 -29.71 -26.02 -5.30
CA ASN A 40 -30.83 -26.90 -5.63
C ASN A 40 -30.33 -28.31 -5.98
N PHE A 41 -31.24 -29.28 -6.11
CA PHE A 41 -30.96 -30.66 -6.54
C PHE A 41 -30.25 -30.74 -7.90
N GLU A 42 -30.48 -29.77 -8.78
CA GLU A 42 -29.81 -29.65 -10.09
C GLU A 42 -28.43 -28.95 -10.00
N ASN A 43 -27.91 -28.71 -8.80
CA ASN A 43 -26.69 -27.92 -8.52
C ASN A 43 -26.73 -26.47 -9.03
N ALA A 44 -27.92 -25.95 -9.40
CA ALA A 44 -28.10 -24.52 -9.59
C ALA A 44 -27.77 -23.80 -8.26
N THR A 45 -26.94 -22.76 -8.36
CA THR A 45 -26.46 -22.00 -7.20
C THR A 45 -26.98 -20.57 -7.29
N GLN A 46 -27.49 -20.03 -6.17
CA GLN A 46 -27.91 -18.65 -6.05
C GLN A 46 -27.35 -18.03 -4.76
N THR A 47 -26.88 -16.79 -4.85
CA THR A 47 -26.39 -15.97 -3.74
C THR A 47 -27.50 -15.03 -3.26
N PHE A 48 -27.60 -14.84 -1.95
CA PHE A 48 -28.55 -13.89 -1.35
C PHE A 48 -27.86 -13.05 -0.29
N ASP A 49 -28.08 -11.74 -0.36
CA ASP A 49 -27.61 -10.79 0.63
C ASP A 49 -28.27 -11.06 1.99
N ASP A 50 -27.46 -11.04 3.04
CA ASP A 50 -27.87 -11.22 4.41
C ASP A 50 -27.10 -10.31 5.38
N LEU A 51 -27.66 -10.16 6.58
CA LEU A 51 -27.08 -9.37 7.66
C LEU A 51 -27.03 -10.21 8.95
N PRO A 52 -25.84 -10.50 9.50
CA PRO A 52 -25.72 -11.33 10.69
C PRO A 52 -26.29 -10.64 11.93
N ALA A 53 -26.87 -11.44 12.83
CA ALA A 53 -27.36 -10.95 14.10
C ALA A 53 -26.21 -10.40 14.97
N ARG A 54 -26.52 -9.41 15.81
CA ARG A 54 -25.60 -8.87 16.83
C ARG A 54 -25.51 -9.75 18.08
N PHE A 55 -26.04 -10.97 18.01
CA PHE A 55 -26.10 -11.94 19.09
C PHE A 55 -26.00 -13.36 18.53
N GLY A 56 -25.89 -14.33 19.43
CA GLY A 56 -25.68 -15.73 19.07
C GLY A 56 -24.20 -16.03 18.83
N TYR A 57 -23.97 -17.22 18.28
CA TYR A 57 -22.62 -17.69 18.00
C TYR A 57 -22.17 -17.24 16.60
N ARG A 58 -20.85 -17.05 16.42
CA ARG A 58 -20.30 -16.69 15.10
C ARG A 58 -20.35 -17.90 14.16
N LEU A 59 -20.56 -17.64 12.87
CA LEU A 59 -20.47 -18.69 11.87
C LEU A 59 -19.07 -19.36 11.89
N PRO A 60 -18.99 -20.69 11.74
CA PRO A 60 -17.71 -21.40 11.60
C PRO A 60 -16.94 -20.92 10.36
N THR A 61 -15.60 -20.97 10.40
CA THR A 61 -14.72 -20.49 9.33
C THR A 61 -14.99 -21.11 7.96
N GLU A 62 -15.40 -22.37 7.97
CA GLU A 62 -15.73 -23.21 6.82
C GLU A 62 -17.15 -22.98 6.28
N GLY A 63 -17.95 -22.13 6.93
CA GLY A 63 -19.37 -21.98 6.66
C GLY A 63 -20.24 -23.05 7.33
N LEU A 64 -21.53 -22.78 7.48
CA LEU A 64 -22.50 -23.69 8.05
C LEU A 64 -23.44 -24.20 6.96
N LYS A 65 -23.30 -25.48 6.60
CA LYS A 65 -24.13 -26.14 5.57
C LYS A 65 -25.32 -26.84 6.21
N GLY A 66 -26.53 -26.51 5.78
CA GLY A 66 -27.74 -27.18 6.26
C GLY A 66 -28.92 -27.14 5.30
N PHE A 67 -29.90 -27.99 5.55
CA PHE A 67 -31.16 -28.00 4.81
C PHE A 67 -32.10 -26.92 5.32
N LEU A 68 -32.74 -26.21 4.38
CA LEU A 68 -33.66 -25.14 4.72
C LEU A 68 -35.07 -25.68 5.00
N ILE A 69 -35.64 -25.30 6.13
CA ILE A 69 -37.01 -25.65 6.52
C ILE A 69 -37.76 -24.39 6.95
N ASN A 70 -38.98 -24.22 6.45
CA ASN A 70 -39.87 -23.16 6.91
C ASN A 70 -40.37 -23.44 8.33
N SER A 71 -40.30 -22.42 9.19
CA SER A 71 -40.82 -22.49 10.55
C SER A 71 -42.33 -22.76 10.59
N LYS A 72 -42.76 -23.52 11.59
CA LYS A 72 -44.18 -23.73 11.92
C LYS A 72 -44.35 -23.61 13.45
N PRO A 73 -45.02 -22.55 13.96
CA PRO A 73 -45.59 -21.40 13.23
C PRO A 73 -44.53 -20.56 12.52
N GLU A 74 -44.91 -19.87 11.44
CA GLU A 74 -43.96 -19.10 10.60
C GLU A 74 -43.21 -18.02 11.37
N ASN A 75 -43.86 -17.41 12.37
CA ASN A 75 -43.28 -16.33 13.16
C ASN A 75 -42.39 -16.81 14.32
N ALA A 76 -42.38 -18.10 14.65
CA ALA A 76 -41.60 -18.68 15.76
C ALA A 76 -41.75 -17.98 17.12
N CYS A 77 -42.88 -17.31 17.38
CA CYS A 77 -43.11 -16.65 18.68
C CYS A 77 -43.48 -17.65 19.79
N GLU A 78 -43.94 -18.84 19.38
CA GLU A 78 -44.19 -19.99 20.23
C GLU A 78 -43.22 -21.13 19.87
N PRO A 79 -43.11 -22.20 20.70
CA PRO A 79 -42.31 -23.36 20.36
C PRO A 79 -42.66 -23.91 18.98
N ILE A 80 -41.64 -24.06 18.13
CA ILE A 80 -41.80 -24.49 16.74
C ILE A 80 -41.60 -26.00 16.60
N ILE A 81 -42.11 -26.55 15.49
CA ILE A 81 -41.93 -27.97 15.16
C ILE A 81 -40.43 -28.26 14.94
N PRO A 82 -39.87 -29.31 15.57
CA PRO A 82 -38.47 -29.70 15.39
C PRO A 82 -38.18 -30.18 13.96
N PRO A 83 -36.91 -30.16 13.51
CA PRO A 83 -36.55 -30.69 12.20
C PRO A 83 -36.83 -32.19 12.10
N PRO A 84 -37.04 -32.74 10.89
CA PRO A 84 -37.24 -34.16 10.68
C PRO A 84 -36.07 -34.98 11.23
N LEU A 85 -36.36 -35.93 12.11
CA LEU A 85 -35.36 -36.89 12.60
C LEU A 85 -34.99 -37.83 11.44
N LYS A 86 -33.71 -37.86 11.06
CA LYS A 86 -33.16 -38.89 10.17
C LYS A 86 -32.05 -39.65 10.88
N ASP A 87 -32.22 -40.97 10.97
CA ASP A 87 -31.24 -41.88 11.55
C ASP A 87 -29.89 -41.76 10.82
N ASN A 88 -28.82 -41.58 11.60
CA ASN A 88 -27.40 -41.75 11.23
C ASN A 88 -26.80 -40.83 10.16
N SER A 89 -27.44 -39.70 9.83
CA SER A 89 -26.82 -38.71 8.94
C SER A 89 -26.72 -37.35 9.63
N SER A 90 -25.50 -36.79 9.67
CA SER A 90 -25.16 -35.52 10.32
C SER A 90 -25.64 -34.32 9.50
N HIS A 91 -26.87 -34.38 9.00
CA HIS A 91 -27.46 -33.29 8.26
C HIS A 91 -27.92 -32.22 9.23
N GLU A 92 -27.41 -31.02 9.06
CA GLU A 92 -27.82 -29.86 9.84
C GLU A 92 -29.05 -29.23 9.21
N PHE A 93 -29.92 -28.67 10.04
CA PHE A 93 -31.13 -28.00 9.60
C PHE A 93 -31.10 -26.54 10.00
N ILE A 94 -31.51 -25.70 9.06
CA ILE A 94 -31.56 -24.25 9.20
C ILE A 94 -33.02 -23.84 9.00
N VAL A 95 -33.55 -23.07 9.94
CA VAL A 95 -34.95 -22.65 9.90
C VAL A 95 -35.10 -21.27 9.29
N LEU A 96 -36.12 -21.12 8.43
CA LEU A 96 -36.56 -19.84 7.89
C LEU A 96 -37.78 -19.32 8.66
N ILE A 97 -37.66 -18.13 9.25
CA ILE A 97 -38.62 -17.53 10.16
C ILE A 97 -39.10 -16.19 9.62
N ARG A 98 -40.42 -15.96 9.64
CA ARG A 98 -41.03 -14.69 9.27
C ARG A 98 -40.86 -13.66 10.41
N ARG A 99 -40.46 -12.43 10.07
CA ARG A 99 -40.45 -11.28 11.01
C ARG A 99 -41.87 -10.93 11.49
N LEU A 100 -41.94 -10.05 12.50
CA LEU A 100 -43.14 -9.50 13.17
C LEU A 100 -43.63 -10.37 14.34
N ASP A 101 -44.66 -9.89 15.05
CA ASP A 101 -45.33 -10.50 16.22
C ASP A 101 -44.51 -10.60 17.52
N CYS A 102 -43.20 -10.82 17.45
CA CYS A 102 -42.29 -10.88 18.60
C CYS A 102 -40.87 -10.48 18.23
N ASN A 103 -40.03 -10.29 19.26
CA ASN A 103 -38.63 -9.90 19.11
C ASN A 103 -37.77 -11.00 18.47
N PHE A 104 -36.67 -10.60 17.83
CA PHE A 104 -35.76 -11.50 17.12
C PHE A 104 -35.10 -12.55 18.02
N ASP A 105 -34.74 -12.18 19.23
CA ASP A 105 -34.14 -13.08 20.23
C ASP A 105 -35.08 -14.23 20.61
N ILE A 106 -36.38 -13.97 20.80
CA ILE A 106 -37.39 -15.01 21.06
C ILE A 106 -37.50 -15.98 19.89
N LYS A 107 -37.53 -15.47 18.66
CA LYS A 107 -37.60 -16.28 17.44
C LYS A 107 -36.42 -17.25 17.35
N VAL A 108 -35.21 -16.73 17.50
CA VAL A 108 -33.96 -17.52 17.41
C VAL A 108 -33.85 -18.48 18.60
N LEU A 109 -34.27 -18.07 19.81
CA LEU A 109 -34.28 -18.95 20.97
C LEU A 109 -35.24 -20.14 20.79
N ASN A 110 -36.43 -19.92 20.24
CA ASN A 110 -37.39 -20.99 19.97
C ASN A 110 -36.87 -21.94 18.88
N ALA A 111 -36.21 -21.42 17.85
CA ALA A 111 -35.53 -22.21 16.84
C ALA A 111 -34.44 -23.11 17.45
N GLN A 112 -33.58 -22.54 18.30
CA GLN A 112 -32.56 -23.32 19.00
C GLN A 112 -33.15 -24.41 19.88
N ARG A 113 -34.21 -24.10 20.64
CA ARG A 113 -34.91 -25.07 21.50
C ARG A 113 -35.52 -26.22 20.71
N ALA A 114 -35.95 -25.96 19.47
CA ALA A 114 -36.46 -26.98 18.57
C ALA A 114 -35.34 -27.82 17.92
N GLY A 115 -34.06 -27.47 18.10
CA GLY A 115 -32.91 -28.25 17.64
C GLY A 115 -32.32 -27.83 16.29
N PHE A 116 -32.69 -26.66 15.77
CA PHE A 116 -32.07 -26.10 14.57
C PHE A 116 -30.64 -25.63 14.84
N LYS A 117 -29.78 -25.67 13.82
CA LYS A 117 -28.37 -25.27 13.90
C LYS A 117 -28.12 -23.81 13.55
N ALA A 118 -29.03 -23.20 12.78
CA ALA A 118 -29.06 -21.76 12.54
C ALA A 118 -30.49 -21.30 12.26
N ALA A 119 -30.70 -19.99 12.33
CA ALA A 119 -31.97 -19.35 12.02
C ALA A 119 -31.79 -18.20 11.03
N ILE A 120 -32.60 -18.21 9.97
CA ILE A 120 -32.71 -17.11 9.01
C ILE A 120 -34.03 -16.40 9.30
N VAL A 121 -33.98 -15.12 9.64
CA VAL A 121 -35.18 -14.31 9.80
C VAL A 121 -35.34 -13.45 8.57
N HIS A 122 -36.52 -13.47 7.95
CA HIS A 122 -36.76 -12.68 6.75
C HIS A 122 -37.71 -11.52 7.01
N ASN A 123 -37.50 -10.44 6.25
CA ASN A 123 -38.37 -9.29 6.25
C ASN A 123 -39.73 -9.59 5.61
N VAL A 124 -40.66 -8.65 5.76
CA VAL A 124 -42.03 -8.73 5.26
C VAL A 124 -42.32 -7.41 4.53
N ASP A 125 -42.84 -7.48 3.31
CA ASP A 125 -43.16 -6.34 2.44
C ASP A 125 -41.96 -5.40 2.15
N SER A 126 -40.72 -5.87 2.24
CA SER A 126 -39.49 -5.08 2.02
C SER A 126 -38.26 -5.98 1.86
N ASP A 127 -37.28 -5.52 1.09
CA ASP A 127 -35.96 -6.16 0.94
C ASP A 127 -34.85 -5.51 1.77
N ASP A 128 -35.19 -4.48 2.54
CA ASP A 128 -34.22 -3.80 3.40
C ASP A 128 -33.70 -4.75 4.49
N LEU A 129 -32.38 -4.81 4.63
CA LEU A 129 -31.72 -5.59 5.68
C LEU A 129 -31.74 -4.83 7.00
N ILE A 130 -32.14 -5.51 8.08
CA ILE A 130 -32.33 -4.89 9.40
C ILE A 130 -31.47 -5.61 10.43
N SER A 131 -30.69 -4.81 11.17
CA SER A 131 -29.83 -5.31 12.24
C SER A 131 -30.65 -5.97 13.35
N MET A 132 -30.52 -7.28 13.51
CA MET A 132 -31.13 -8.02 14.60
C MET A 132 -30.35 -7.82 15.91
N GLY A 133 -31.00 -7.25 16.91
CA GLY A 133 -30.46 -7.07 18.26
C GLY A 133 -31.54 -7.23 19.33
N SER A 134 -31.14 -7.36 20.60
CA SER A 134 -32.04 -7.34 21.74
C SER A 134 -31.43 -6.53 22.90
N GLN A 135 -32.30 -6.04 23.78
CA GLN A 135 -31.93 -5.38 25.03
C GLN A 135 -31.89 -6.37 26.20
N ASP A 136 -32.46 -7.57 26.06
CA ASP A 136 -32.50 -8.58 27.11
C ASP A 136 -31.23 -9.44 27.11
N ILE A 137 -30.26 -9.03 27.92
CA ILE A 137 -28.95 -9.68 28.03
C ILE A 137 -29.07 -11.13 28.55
N GLU A 138 -30.08 -11.46 29.36
CA GLU A 138 -30.25 -12.81 29.90
C GLU A 138 -30.73 -13.80 28.85
N ILE A 139 -31.56 -13.34 27.92
CA ILE A 139 -31.99 -14.13 26.77
C ILE A 139 -30.82 -14.30 25.80
N LEU A 140 -30.08 -13.23 25.49
CA LEU A 140 -28.96 -13.29 24.55
C LEU A 140 -27.88 -14.29 24.96
N LYS A 141 -27.59 -14.42 26.27
CA LYS A 141 -26.63 -15.40 26.80
C LYS A 141 -27.05 -16.86 26.62
N LYS A 142 -28.31 -17.12 26.28
CA LYS A 142 -28.84 -18.48 26.06
C LYS A 142 -28.86 -18.85 24.58
N ILE A 143 -28.60 -17.90 23.68
CA ILE A 143 -28.61 -18.13 22.24
C ILE A 143 -27.19 -18.47 21.78
N ASP A 144 -27.03 -19.69 21.27
CA ASP A 144 -25.77 -20.31 20.86
C ASP A 144 -25.77 -20.73 19.38
N ILE A 145 -26.84 -20.44 18.64
CA ILE A 145 -26.89 -20.66 17.18
C ILE A 145 -26.62 -19.36 16.42
N PRO A 146 -25.92 -19.42 15.27
CA PRO A 146 -25.82 -18.28 14.37
C PRO A 146 -27.19 -17.93 13.79
N SER A 147 -27.41 -16.65 13.52
CA SER A 147 -28.61 -16.18 12.86
C SER A 147 -28.35 -15.00 11.95
N VAL A 148 -29.09 -14.93 10.85
CA VAL A 148 -28.93 -13.91 9.80
C VAL A 148 -30.29 -13.37 9.38
N PHE A 149 -30.29 -12.14 8.85
CA PHE A 149 -31.49 -11.46 8.37
C PHE A 149 -31.45 -11.29 6.86
N ILE A 150 -32.57 -11.53 6.17
CA ILE A 150 -32.68 -11.38 4.71
C ILE A 150 -33.91 -10.58 4.28
N GLY A 151 -33.89 -10.09 3.04
CA GLY A 151 -35.05 -9.48 2.36
C GLY A 151 -36.19 -10.46 2.09
N GLU A 152 -37.36 -9.93 1.76
CA GLU A 152 -38.55 -10.73 1.46
C GLU A 152 -38.43 -11.48 0.13
N THR A 153 -37.91 -10.86 -0.93
CA THR A 153 -37.75 -11.48 -2.24
C THR A 153 -36.74 -12.63 -2.19
N SER A 154 -35.64 -12.46 -1.47
CA SER A 154 -34.67 -13.52 -1.15
C SER A 154 -35.35 -14.68 -0.43
N ALA A 155 -36.14 -14.39 0.60
CA ALA A 155 -36.87 -15.42 1.34
C ALA A 155 -37.90 -16.15 0.49
N LYS A 156 -38.61 -15.46 -0.40
CA LYS A 156 -39.56 -16.07 -1.33
C LYS A 156 -38.85 -17.05 -2.28
N SER A 157 -37.73 -16.63 -2.86
CA SER A 157 -36.90 -17.47 -3.73
C SER A 157 -36.39 -18.72 -2.98
N LEU A 158 -35.88 -18.54 -1.77
CA LEU A 158 -35.46 -19.64 -0.88
C LEU A 158 -36.59 -20.63 -0.58
N LYS A 159 -37.80 -20.14 -0.29
CA LYS A 159 -38.99 -20.98 -0.03
C LYS A 159 -39.44 -21.75 -1.26
N GLU A 160 -39.40 -21.11 -2.42
CA GLU A 160 -39.91 -21.67 -3.66
C GLU A 160 -38.94 -22.70 -4.25
N GLU A 161 -37.63 -22.51 -4.14
CA GLU A 161 -36.67 -23.34 -4.89
C GLU A 161 -35.75 -24.20 -4.01
N PHE A 162 -35.43 -23.76 -2.79
CA PHE A 162 -34.31 -24.31 -2.01
C PHE A 162 -34.74 -25.01 -0.71
N THR A 163 -36.01 -25.39 -0.59
CA THR A 163 -36.52 -26.12 0.59
C THR A 163 -36.05 -27.57 0.62
N PHE A 164 -35.94 -28.11 1.84
CA PHE A 164 -35.56 -29.50 2.10
C PHE A 164 -36.36 -30.53 1.28
N GLU A 165 -37.67 -30.31 1.09
CA GLU A 165 -38.54 -31.21 0.33
C GLU A 165 -38.14 -31.32 -1.15
N LYS A 166 -37.50 -30.28 -1.69
CA LYS A 166 -36.96 -30.22 -3.05
C LYS A 166 -35.49 -30.67 -3.13
N GLY A 167 -34.90 -31.09 -2.02
CA GLY A 167 -33.48 -31.45 -1.94
C GLY A 167 -32.53 -30.25 -1.89
N GLY A 168 -33.06 -29.03 -1.74
CA GLY A 168 -32.28 -27.81 -1.64
C GLY A 168 -31.55 -27.69 -0.30
N HIS A 169 -30.29 -27.28 -0.34
CA HIS A 169 -29.50 -27.00 0.86
C HIS A 169 -28.84 -25.64 0.72
N ILE A 170 -28.54 -25.02 1.87
CA ILE A 170 -27.91 -23.71 1.93
C ILE A 170 -26.60 -23.79 2.71
N VAL A 171 -25.70 -22.87 2.43
CA VAL A 171 -24.45 -22.67 3.16
C VAL A 171 -24.41 -21.22 3.61
N LEU A 172 -24.40 -21.01 4.92
CA LEU A 172 -24.14 -19.71 5.52
C LEU A 172 -22.64 -19.52 5.57
N ILE A 173 -22.11 -18.60 4.76
CA ILE A 173 -20.67 -18.36 4.70
C ILE A 173 -20.34 -17.19 5.61
N PRO A 174 -19.39 -17.32 6.55
CA PRO A 174 -18.88 -16.15 7.23
C PRO A 174 -18.18 -15.26 6.21
N GLU A 175 -18.49 -13.97 6.22
CA GLU A 175 -17.62 -13.02 5.53
C GLU A 175 -16.25 -13.02 6.17
N PHE A 176 -15.30 -13.62 5.47
CA PHE A 176 -13.95 -13.12 5.50
C PHE A 176 -13.80 -12.22 4.29
N SER A 177 -14.36 -11.01 4.38
CA SER A 177 -13.84 -9.92 3.57
C SER A 177 -12.41 -9.68 4.07
N LEU A 178 -11.45 -10.44 3.54
CA LEU A 178 -10.04 -10.07 3.59
C LEU A 178 -10.01 -8.70 2.92
N PRO A 179 -9.87 -7.61 3.69
CA PRO A 179 -10.13 -6.28 3.20
C PRO A 179 -8.88 -5.82 2.45
N LEU A 180 -8.55 -6.52 1.35
CA LEU A 180 -7.35 -6.28 0.55
C LEU A 180 -7.31 -4.84 0.07
N GLU A 181 -8.46 -4.27 -0.30
CA GLU A 181 -8.58 -2.85 -0.64
C GLU A 181 -8.16 -1.94 0.54
N TYR A 182 -8.55 -2.29 1.77
CA TYR A 182 -8.17 -1.54 2.97
C TYR A 182 -6.70 -1.70 3.38
N TYR A 183 -6.04 -2.78 2.98
CA TYR A 183 -4.58 -2.94 3.17
C TYR A 183 -3.77 -2.30 2.03
N LEU A 184 -4.32 -2.29 0.80
CA LEU A 184 -3.69 -1.68 -0.37
C LEU A 184 -3.63 -0.16 -0.26
N ILE A 185 -4.67 0.49 0.24
CA ILE A 185 -4.70 1.97 0.36
C ILE A 185 -3.57 2.48 1.29
N PRO A 186 -3.40 2.01 2.54
CA PRO A 186 -2.27 2.38 3.40
C PRO A 186 -0.92 2.03 2.79
N PHE A 187 -0.80 0.89 2.11
CA PHE A 187 0.42 0.49 1.42
C PHE A 187 0.81 1.51 0.32
N LEU A 188 -0.14 1.91 -0.53
CA LEU A 188 0.08 2.92 -1.57
C LEU A 188 0.42 4.29 -0.99
N ILE A 189 -0.18 4.69 0.14
CA ILE A 189 0.16 5.93 0.84
C ILE A 189 1.61 5.90 1.34
N ILE A 190 2.04 4.80 1.96
CA ILE A 190 3.42 4.63 2.43
C ILE A 190 4.41 4.72 1.25
N VAL A 191 4.14 4.00 0.17
CA VAL A 191 4.96 4.05 -1.06
C VAL A 191 5.02 5.48 -1.62
N GLY A 192 3.88 6.19 -1.66
CA GLY A 192 3.82 7.58 -2.10
C GLY A 192 4.66 8.53 -1.25
N ILE A 193 4.60 8.42 0.08
CA ILE A 193 5.42 9.22 1.00
C ILE A 193 6.91 8.93 0.78
N CYS A 194 7.31 7.67 0.63
CA CYS A 194 8.70 7.30 0.34
C CYS A 194 9.21 7.95 -0.96
N LEU A 195 8.42 7.93 -2.03
CA LEU A 195 8.78 8.58 -3.30
C LEU A 195 8.92 10.10 -3.15
N ILE A 196 8.00 10.75 -2.42
CA ILE A 196 8.08 12.19 -2.16
C ILE A 196 9.35 12.54 -1.37
N LEU A 197 9.71 11.76 -0.35
CA LEU A 197 10.93 11.97 0.42
C LEU A 197 12.19 11.79 -0.45
N ILE A 198 12.21 10.81 -1.35
CA ILE A 198 13.30 10.60 -2.31
C ILE A 198 13.41 11.82 -3.25
N VAL A 199 12.29 12.32 -3.78
CA VAL A 199 12.28 13.50 -4.65
C VAL A 199 12.76 14.75 -3.91
N ILE A 200 12.32 14.97 -2.67
CA ILE A 200 12.80 16.07 -1.82
C ILE A 200 14.31 15.93 -1.57
N PHE A 201 14.79 14.72 -1.26
CA PHE A 201 16.22 14.46 -1.10
C PHE A 201 17.01 14.75 -2.40
N MET A 202 16.50 14.32 -3.55
CA MET A 202 17.11 14.62 -4.85
C MET A 202 17.14 16.12 -5.15
N ILE A 203 16.06 16.85 -4.89
CA ILE A 203 15.99 18.31 -5.09
C ILE A 203 16.94 19.01 -4.14
N THR A 204 16.94 18.67 -2.85
CA THR A 204 17.83 19.27 -1.86
C THR A 204 19.30 19.00 -2.19
N LYS A 205 19.65 17.77 -2.58
CA LYS A 205 20.98 17.42 -3.06
C LYS A 205 21.36 18.20 -4.33
N PHE A 206 20.45 18.28 -5.31
CA PHE A 206 20.70 19.05 -6.54
C PHE A 206 20.94 20.54 -6.26
N VAL A 207 20.15 21.12 -5.35
CA VAL A 207 20.31 22.50 -4.89
C VAL A 207 21.64 22.65 -4.15
N GLN A 208 21.97 21.78 -3.20
CA GLN A 208 23.23 21.81 -2.46
C GLN A 208 24.45 21.69 -3.39
N ASP A 209 24.44 20.75 -4.34
CA ASP A 209 25.51 20.56 -5.32
C ASP A 209 25.67 21.81 -6.21
N ARG A 210 24.55 22.41 -6.64
CA ARG A 210 24.56 23.69 -7.38
C ARG A 210 25.08 24.85 -6.52
N HIS A 211 24.75 24.90 -5.24
CA HIS A 211 25.28 25.90 -4.31
C HIS A 211 26.78 25.71 -4.06
N ARG A 212 27.26 24.47 -3.93
CA ARG A 212 28.69 24.14 -3.80
C ARG A 212 29.47 24.57 -5.04
N ALA A 213 28.93 24.31 -6.24
CA ALA A 213 29.51 24.78 -7.50
C ALA A 213 29.59 26.31 -7.59
N ARG A 214 28.62 27.05 -7.00
CA ARG A 214 28.64 28.52 -6.97
C ARG A 214 29.66 29.09 -5.96
N ARG A 215 29.78 28.52 -4.76
CA ARG A 215 30.70 29.01 -3.71
C ARG A 215 32.18 28.87 -4.08
N ASN A 216 32.52 27.91 -4.93
CA ASN A 216 33.90 27.65 -5.36
C ASN A 216 34.45 28.62 -6.42
N ARG A 217 33.65 29.56 -6.95
CA ARG A 217 34.10 30.51 -7.99
C ARG A 217 34.52 31.86 -7.40
N LEU A 218 35.71 32.37 -7.75
CA LEU A 218 36.14 33.71 -7.36
C LEU A 218 35.54 34.75 -8.32
N GLN A 219 34.87 35.76 -7.77
CA GLN A 219 34.34 36.87 -8.56
C GLN A 219 35.51 37.61 -9.22
N LYS A 220 35.40 37.89 -10.52
CA LYS A 220 36.47 38.50 -11.34
C LYS A 220 37.01 39.81 -10.75
N ASP A 221 36.22 40.50 -9.93
CA ASP A 221 36.61 41.78 -9.32
C ASP A 221 37.54 41.63 -8.12
N GLN A 222 37.52 40.50 -7.40
CA GLN A 222 38.52 40.21 -6.36
C GLN A 222 39.86 39.78 -6.97
N LEU A 223 39.83 39.12 -8.14
CA LEU A 223 41.03 38.75 -8.88
C LEU A 223 41.82 39.99 -9.37
N LYS A 224 41.12 41.07 -9.74
CA LYS A 224 41.75 42.34 -10.19
C LYS A 224 42.54 43.06 -9.08
N LYS A 225 42.28 42.76 -7.80
CA LYS A 225 42.95 43.39 -6.66
C LYS A 225 44.31 42.77 -6.32
N LEU A 226 44.63 41.61 -6.90
CA LEU A 226 45.90 40.93 -6.64
C LEU A 226 47.05 41.61 -7.39
N PRO A 227 48.26 41.70 -6.79
CA PRO A 227 49.41 42.35 -7.41
C PRO A 227 49.77 41.72 -8.75
N VAL A 228 50.05 42.57 -9.74
CA VAL A 228 50.59 42.17 -11.04
C VAL A 228 51.97 42.77 -11.21
N HIS A 229 52.97 41.91 -11.35
CA HIS A 229 54.35 42.26 -11.64
C HIS A 229 54.64 42.07 -13.14
N LYS A 230 55.47 42.93 -13.73
CA LYS A 230 56.00 42.71 -15.08
C LYS A 230 57.40 42.15 -14.94
N PHE A 231 57.60 40.91 -15.38
CA PHE A 231 58.88 40.23 -15.25
C PHE A 231 59.98 40.99 -15.98
N LYS A 232 61.15 41.06 -15.33
CA LYS A 232 62.41 41.51 -15.91
C LYS A 232 63.49 40.49 -15.58
N LYS A 233 64.39 40.26 -16.54
CA LYS A 233 65.52 39.35 -16.41
C LYS A 233 66.39 39.74 -15.21
N GLY A 234 66.35 38.92 -14.16
CA GLY A 234 66.98 39.16 -12.85
C GLY A 234 66.01 39.19 -11.66
N ASP A 235 64.70 39.05 -11.86
CA ASP A 235 63.73 38.84 -10.77
C ASP A 235 63.90 37.46 -10.10
N GLU A 236 63.37 37.29 -8.88
CA GLU A 236 63.49 36.06 -8.07
C GLU A 236 62.66 34.85 -8.58
N TYR A 237 61.98 34.99 -9.71
CA TYR A 237 61.06 33.98 -10.25
C TYR A 237 61.53 33.53 -11.63
N ASP A 238 61.73 32.22 -11.83
CA ASP A 238 62.31 31.74 -13.10
C ASP A 238 61.30 30.98 -13.97
N VAL A 239 60.34 30.26 -13.37
CA VAL A 239 59.44 29.35 -14.10
C VAL A 239 58.00 29.43 -13.58
N CYS A 240 57.03 29.33 -14.49
CA CYS A 240 55.61 29.22 -14.15
C CYS A 240 55.22 27.79 -13.80
N ALA A 241 54.83 27.52 -12.56
CA ALA A 241 54.46 26.17 -12.12
C ALA A 241 53.14 25.61 -12.72
N ILE A 242 52.45 26.36 -13.60
CA ILE A 242 51.23 25.90 -14.29
C ILE A 242 51.53 25.47 -15.74
N CYS A 243 52.25 26.29 -16.52
CA CYS A 243 52.61 25.94 -17.90
C CYS A 243 54.02 25.35 -18.04
N LEU A 244 54.82 25.41 -16.96
CA LEU A 244 56.21 24.94 -16.89
C LEU A 244 57.18 25.69 -17.82
N ASP A 245 56.76 26.84 -18.35
CA ASP A 245 57.60 27.71 -19.17
C ASP A 245 58.41 28.70 -18.31
N GLU A 246 59.62 29.03 -18.78
CA GLU A 246 60.44 30.11 -18.24
C GLU A 246 59.79 31.48 -18.48
N TYR A 247 60.03 32.45 -17.61
CA TYR A 247 59.48 33.79 -17.77
C TYR A 247 60.29 34.63 -18.76
N GLU A 248 59.57 35.34 -19.65
CA GLU A 248 60.19 36.24 -20.63
C GLU A 248 60.03 37.72 -20.23
N ASP A 249 61.00 38.56 -20.63
CA ASP A 249 60.98 39.99 -20.35
C ASP A 249 59.65 40.63 -20.80
N GLY A 250 58.93 41.23 -19.85
CA GLY A 250 57.62 41.85 -20.09
C GLY A 250 56.41 40.96 -19.80
N ASP A 251 56.62 39.71 -19.39
CA ASP A 251 55.54 38.83 -18.94
C ASP A 251 54.78 39.40 -17.75
N LYS A 252 53.44 39.25 -17.77
CA LYS A 252 52.58 39.69 -16.67
C LYS A 252 52.41 38.56 -15.68
N LEU A 253 53.04 38.71 -14.52
CA LEU A 253 52.97 37.75 -13.43
C LEU A 253 51.97 38.22 -12.38
N ARG A 254 51.12 37.30 -11.94
CA ARG A 254 50.26 37.51 -10.77
C ARG A 254 50.91 36.87 -9.56
N ILE A 255 51.16 37.68 -8.53
CA ILE A 255 51.73 37.23 -7.27
C ILE A 255 50.57 37.01 -6.29
N LEU A 256 50.44 35.79 -5.77
CA LEU A 256 49.44 35.45 -4.75
C LEU A 256 49.91 35.89 -3.35
N PRO A 257 49.01 35.99 -2.34
CA PRO A 257 49.40 36.39 -0.97
C PRO A 257 50.41 35.44 -0.31
N CYS A 258 50.52 34.20 -0.80
CA CYS A 258 51.52 33.22 -0.42
C CYS A 258 52.83 33.34 -1.23
N SER A 259 53.10 34.52 -1.80
CA SER A 259 54.28 34.90 -2.60
C SER A 259 54.60 34.05 -3.85
N HIS A 260 53.74 33.13 -4.24
CA HIS A 260 53.93 32.37 -5.48
C HIS A 260 53.50 33.20 -6.70
N ALA A 261 54.36 33.25 -7.73
CA ALA A 261 54.13 33.95 -8.98
C ALA A 261 53.76 32.98 -10.11
N TYR A 262 52.86 33.43 -10.99
CA TYR A 262 52.40 32.70 -12.17
C TYR A 262 52.08 33.68 -13.29
N HIS A 263 52.12 33.28 -14.56
CA HIS A 263 51.52 34.11 -15.61
C HIS A 263 50.04 34.38 -15.30
N CYS A 264 49.60 35.64 -15.49
CA CYS A 264 48.19 36.00 -15.31
C CYS A 264 47.26 35.09 -16.15
N LYS A 265 47.68 34.74 -17.37
CA LYS A 265 46.93 33.85 -18.27
C LYS A 265 46.75 32.43 -17.71
N CYS A 266 47.71 31.96 -16.92
CA CYS A 266 47.73 30.59 -16.39
C CYS A 266 46.96 30.48 -15.07
N VAL A 267 47.13 31.43 -14.16
CA VAL A 267 46.51 31.35 -12.82
C VAL A 267 45.09 31.94 -12.76
N ASP A 268 44.73 32.86 -13.66
CA ASP A 268 43.38 33.47 -13.66
C ASP A 268 42.26 32.44 -13.96
N PRO A 269 42.39 31.52 -14.94
CA PRO A 269 41.43 30.44 -15.15
C PRO A 269 41.35 29.51 -13.93
N TRP A 270 42.48 29.19 -13.30
CA TRP A 270 42.54 28.34 -12.12
C TRP A 270 41.73 28.94 -10.95
N LEU A 271 41.94 30.22 -10.66
CA LEU A 271 41.28 30.92 -9.55
C LEU A 271 39.79 31.23 -9.80
N THR A 272 39.38 31.33 -11.07
CA THR A 272 37.99 31.70 -11.43
C THR A 272 37.10 30.51 -11.77
N LYS A 273 37.68 29.41 -12.27
CA LYS A 273 36.93 28.22 -12.72
C LYS A 273 37.16 26.99 -11.84
N THR A 274 38.32 26.87 -11.20
CA THR A 274 38.73 25.64 -10.51
C THR A 274 38.67 25.77 -8.99
N LYS A 275 39.62 26.49 -8.36
CA LYS A 275 39.72 26.62 -6.90
C LYS A 275 40.31 27.97 -6.50
N LYS A 276 39.90 28.52 -5.36
CA LYS A 276 40.41 29.79 -4.77
C LYS A 276 41.74 29.64 -4.02
N THR A 277 42.53 28.64 -4.37
CA THR A 277 43.74 28.24 -3.64
C THR A 277 44.96 28.26 -4.56
N CYS A 278 46.12 28.57 -4.00
CA CYS A 278 47.40 28.48 -4.70
C CYS A 278 47.62 27.05 -5.25
N PRO A 279 48.00 26.87 -6.54
CA PRO A 279 48.30 25.57 -7.12
C PRO A 279 49.41 24.80 -6.39
N VAL A 280 50.41 25.50 -5.87
CA VAL A 280 51.59 24.89 -5.21
C VAL A 280 51.31 24.62 -3.73
N CYS A 281 51.02 25.64 -2.94
CA CYS A 281 50.92 25.51 -1.48
C CYS A 281 49.49 25.30 -0.94
N LYS A 282 48.47 25.28 -1.81
CA LYS A 282 47.03 25.14 -1.47
C LYS A 282 46.47 26.23 -0.54
N GLN A 283 47.23 27.28 -0.22
CA GLN A 283 46.76 28.39 0.61
C GLN A 283 45.65 29.19 -0.09
N LYS A 284 44.59 29.57 0.65
CA LYS A 284 43.48 30.39 0.15
C LYS A 284 43.98 31.79 -0.26
N VAL A 285 43.58 32.25 -1.44
CA VAL A 285 44.05 33.53 -2.04
C VAL A 285 43.32 34.75 -1.48
N VAL A 286 42.20 34.57 -0.78
CA VAL A 286 41.47 35.66 -0.09
C VAL A 286 41.29 35.25 1.38
N PRO A 287 41.77 36.04 2.36
CA PRO A 287 41.39 35.85 3.75
C PRO A 287 39.92 36.23 3.92
N SER A 288 39.13 35.34 4.52
CA SER A 288 37.70 35.54 4.78
C SER A 288 37.50 36.76 5.69
N GLN A 289 37.26 37.95 5.12
CA GLN A 289 36.69 39.04 5.90
C GLN A 289 35.17 38.91 5.86
N GLY A 290 34.62 38.38 6.97
CA GLY A 290 33.27 38.61 7.45
C GLY A 290 32.12 38.12 6.56
N ASP A 291 31.86 36.82 6.59
CA ASP A 291 30.48 36.29 6.56
C ASP A 291 30.41 35.24 7.67
N SER A 292 29.77 35.60 8.79
CA SER A 292 29.37 34.67 9.84
C SER A 292 28.29 33.76 9.25
N ASP A 293 28.67 32.60 8.74
CA ASP A 293 27.75 31.47 8.59
C ASP A 293 28.50 30.19 9.00
N SER A 294 28.07 29.67 10.13
CA SER A 294 28.50 28.45 10.83
C SER A 294 29.19 27.40 9.94
N GLU A 295 30.50 27.25 10.12
CA GLU A 295 31.19 26.00 9.79
C GLU A 295 30.81 24.95 10.85
N THR A 296 29.93 24.02 10.47
CA THR A 296 29.90 22.69 11.07
C THR A 296 30.40 21.74 10.00
N ASP A 297 31.73 21.70 9.84
CA ASP A 297 32.42 20.69 9.05
C ASP A 297 32.39 19.38 9.86
N SER A 298 31.44 18.53 9.52
CA SER A 298 31.43 17.13 9.94
C SER A 298 31.57 16.27 8.69
N SER A 299 32.72 16.41 8.05
CA SER A 299 33.20 15.48 7.03
C SER A 299 34.12 14.46 7.72
N GLN A 300 33.55 13.38 8.25
CA GLN A 300 34.33 12.16 8.52
C GLN A 300 34.80 11.60 7.17
N GLU A 301 36.10 11.69 6.90
CA GLU A 301 36.77 10.96 5.84
C GLU A 301 36.95 9.50 6.31
N ASN A 302 36.14 8.58 5.76
CA ASN A 302 36.47 7.15 5.76
C ASN A 302 37.41 6.89 4.58
N GLU A 303 38.72 6.89 4.82
CA GLU A 303 39.70 6.33 3.89
C GLU A 303 39.69 4.80 4.00
N VAL A 304 39.17 4.13 2.98
CA VAL A 304 39.46 2.71 2.70
C VAL A 304 40.80 2.69 1.97
N SER A 305 41.83 2.17 2.61
CA SER A 305 43.10 1.85 1.94
C SER A 305 43.15 0.37 1.57
N GLU A 306 43.05 0.09 0.28
CA GLU A 306 43.70 -1.07 -0.30
C GLU A 306 45.18 -0.73 -0.49
N ASN A 307 46.06 -1.62 -0.04
CA ASN A 307 47.37 -1.92 -0.65
C ASN A 307 48.07 -3.05 0.14
N THR A 308 48.08 -4.25 -0.42
CA THR A 308 49.13 -5.27 -0.18
C THR A 308 50.34 -4.96 -1.07
N PRO A 309 51.61 -5.11 -0.62
CA PRO A 309 52.26 -6.44 -0.59
C PRO A 309 53.35 -6.70 0.50
N LEU A 310 53.38 -7.94 1.00
CA LEU A 310 54.52 -8.84 1.28
C LEU A 310 55.90 -8.33 1.81
N LEU A 311 56.26 -8.67 3.06
CA LEU A 311 57.24 -9.69 3.52
C LEU A 311 57.76 -9.45 4.97
N ARG A 312 57.98 -10.56 5.67
CA ARG A 312 58.38 -10.80 7.10
C ARG A 312 59.82 -10.32 7.45
N PRO A 313 60.25 -10.26 8.75
CA PRO A 313 60.35 -11.42 9.66
C PRO A 313 59.94 -11.21 11.13
N ILE A 314 59.80 -12.39 11.77
CA ILE A 314 59.35 -12.76 13.12
C ILE A 314 60.34 -12.37 14.23
N ALA A 315 59.83 -11.96 15.40
CA ALA A 315 60.41 -12.33 16.72
C ALA A 315 59.40 -12.10 17.88
N SER A 316 58.91 -13.22 18.43
CA SER A 316 58.90 -13.56 19.87
C SER A 316 57.90 -12.92 20.87
N ALA A 317 57.09 -13.83 21.44
CA ALA A 317 56.54 -13.89 22.82
C ALA A 317 55.35 -12.96 23.14
N SER A 318 54.22 -13.39 23.73
CA SER A 318 54.00 -14.50 24.65
C SER A 318 52.50 -14.90 24.69
N THR A 319 52.24 -16.21 24.64
CA THR A 319 51.26 -16.99 25.41
C THR A 319 50.11 -16.27 26.14
N GLN A 320 48.86 -16.66 25.86
CA GLN A 320 48.04 -17.44 26.79
C GLN A 320 46.85 -18.12 26.07
N SER A 321 46.67 -19.39 26.41
CA SER A 321 45.66 -20.35 25.95
C SER A 321 44.70 -20.62 27.12
N PHE A 322 43.41 -20.78 26.82
CA PHE A 322 42.43 -21.68 27.47
C PHE A 322 41.06 -21.40 26.80
N GLY A 323 40.19 -22.31 26.42
CA GLY A 323 40.08 -23.76 26.54
C GLY A 323 38.69 -24.14 25.99
N ALA A 324 38.59 -25.29 25.34
CA ALA A 324 37.43 -25.80 24.63
C ALA A 324 36.32 -26.35 25.55
N LEU A 325 35.09 -26.44 25.02
CA LEU A 325 34.19 -27.55 25.33
C LEU A 325 33.27 -27.85 24.14
N SER A 326 33.42 -29.06 23.63
CA SER A 326 32.55 -29.75 22.70
C SER A 326 31.75 -30.80 23.47
N GLU A 327 30.47 -30.98 23.19
CA GLU A 327 29.86 -32.30 23.27
C GLU A 327 28.75 -32.46 22.24
N SER A 328 28.89 -33.57 21.51
CA SER A 328 28.16 -34.06 20.35
C SER A 328 27.00 -34.96 20.73
N TYR A 329 25.94 -35.06 19.91
CA TYR A 329 25.30 -36.33 19.56
C TYR A 329 24.52 -36.21 18.23
N SER A 330 24.30 -37.37 17.61
CA SER A 330 24.35 -37.67 16.18
C SER A 330 23.02 -37.99 15.49
N HIS A 331 23.00 -37.69 14.18
CA HIS A 331 22.22 -38.17 13.00
C HIS A 331 21.68 -39.62 13.01
N PRO A 332 20.72 -40.04 12.12
CA PRO A 332 20.82 -40.02 10.64
C PRO A 332 19.53 -39.67 9.83
N ASN A 333 19.61 -38.93 8.71
CA ASN A 333 19.87 -39.31 7.29
C ASN A 333 18.66 -40.06 6.65
N MET A 334 18.06 -39.69 5.51
CA MET A 334 18.53 -39.67 4.09
C MET A 334 17.46 -38.88 3.26
N THR A 335 17.64 -38.30 2.07
CA THR A 335 18.36 -38.64 0.81
C THR A 335 18.46 -37.40 -0.12
N GLU A 336 19.59 -37.28 -0.86
CA GLU A 336 19.80 -36.80 -2.27
C GLU A 336 19.03 -35.59 -2.85
N SER A 337 19.51 -34.73 -3.74
CA SER A 337 20.82 -34.36 -4.35
C SER A 337 20.51 -33.29 -5.43
N SER A 338 21.36 -32.26 -5.58
CA SER A 338 21.86 -31.56 -6.81
C SER A 338 21.11 -31.71 -8.15
N ASP A 339 21.03 -30.80 -9.12
CA ASP A 339 21.74 -29.57 -9.49
C ASP A 339 20.95 -28.94 -10.68
N TYR A 340 21.33 -27.70 -11.04
CA TYR A 340 20.98 -26.80 -12.15
C TYR A 340 20.50 -27.38 -13.51
N GLU A 341 19.58 -26.68 -14.20
CA GLU A 341 19.82 -25.89 -15.45
C GLU A 341 18.51 -25.28 -16.02
N GLU A 342 18.62 -24.08 -16.60
CA GLU A 342 17.62 -23.34 -17.39
C GLU A 342 17.67 -23.81 -18.84
N GLU A 343 16.53 -24.01 -19.51
CA GLU A 343 16.43 -23.90 -20.98
C GLU A 343 15.09 -23.25 -21.37
N GLU A 344 15.22 -22.21 -22.22
CA GLU A 344 14.16 -21.58 -23.00
C GLU A 344 13.88 -22.43 -24.25
N GLU A 345 12.60 -22.63 -24.60
CA GLU A 345 12.24 -23.10 -25.94
C GLU A 345 11.19 -22.17 -26.57
N GLU A 346 11.62 -21.54 -27.65
CA GLU A 346 10.79 -20.93 -28.69
C GLU A 346 10.19 -22.03 -29.57
N GLU A 347 8.92 -21.93 -29.95
CA GLU A 347 8.40 -22.60 -31.15
C GLU A 347 7.65 -21.60 -32.03
N GLU A 348 8.25 -21.27 -33.18
CA GLU A 348 7.59 -20.75 -34.36
C GLU A 348 7.14 -21.90 -35.29
N GLY A 349 5.97 -21.70 -35.89
CA GLY A 349 5.67 -22.10 -37.27
C GLY A 349 4.80 -23.36 -37.45
N ASN A 350 3.93 -23.47 -38.44
CA ASN A 350 3.46 -22.53 -39.47
C ASN A 350 2.33 -23.24 -40.28
N GLU A 351 1.70 -22.51 -41.19
CA GLU A 351 0.93 -22.97 -42.39
C GLU A 351 -0.56 -23.39 -42.18
N ASP A 352 -1.53 -23.01 -43.02
CA ASP A 352 -1.63 -22.04 -44.11
C ASP A 352 -3.08 -22.03 -44.67
N ILE A 353 -3.49 -20.89 -45.28
CA ILE A 353 -4.40 -20.71 -46.44
C ILE A 353 -5.92 -21.03 -46.26
N ASP A 354 -6.79 -20.02 -46.34
CA ASP A 354 -7.32 -19.55 -47.64
C ASP A 354 -8.11 -18.23 -47.50
N SER A 355 -7.98 -17.41 -48.53
CA SER A 355 -8.51 -16.05 -48.69
C SER A 355 -9.54 -16.02 -49.82
N SER A 356 -10.62 -15.26 -49.68
CA SER A 356 -11.24 -14.61 -50.84
C SER A 356 -11.99 -13.34 -50.47
N ASP A 357 -11.67 -12.30 -51.22
CA ASP A 357 -12.06 -10.90 -51.24
C ASP A 357 -13.57 -10.60 -51.32
N ALA A 358 -13.96 -9.41 -50.81
CA ALA A 358 -14.81 -8.48 -51.56
C ALA A 358 -14.76 -7.06 -50.97
N GLU A 359 -14.53 -6.10 -51.86
CA GLU A 359 -14.43 -4.65 -51.66
C GLU A 359 -15.78 -3.94 -51.38
N ASN A 360 -15.64 -2.63 -51.13
CA ASN A 360 -16.63 -1.53 -51.01
C ASN A 360 -16.96 -1.16 -49.56
N GLY A 361 -16.97 0.08 -49.13
CA GLY A 361 -16.90 1.38 -49.80
C GLY A 361 -17.35 2.42 -48.76
N VAL A 362 -16.71 3.57 -48.75
CA VAL A 362 -16.92 4.69 -47.82
C VAL A 362 -18.32 5.31 -47.99
N THR A 363 -19.00 5.65 -46.88
CA THR A 363 -19.75 6.92 -46.72
C THR A 363 -20.06 7.19 -45.25
N GLU A 364 -19.50 8.28 -44.71
CA GLU A 364 -20.10 9.02 -43.59
C GLU A 364 -21.36 9.74 -44.09
N GLU A 365 -22.48 9.62 -43.38
CA GLU A 365 -23.44 10.71 -43.31
C GLU A 365 -24.27 10.65 -42.02
N SER A 366 -24.24 11.76 -41.30
CA SER A 366 -25.03 12.08 -40.11
C SER A 366 -26.48 12.38 -40.48
N VAL A 367 -27.47 11.76 -39.80
CA VAL A 367 -28.83 12.32 -39.72
C VAL A 367 -29.45 12.06 -38.34
N VAL A 368 -29.79 13.18 -37.71
CA VAL A 368 -30.62 13.37 -36.50
C VAL A 368 -32.09 13.06 -36.82
N VAL A 369 -32.89 12.66 -35.81
CA VAL A 369 -34.36 12.86 -35.61
C VAL A 369 -34.94 11.60 -34.94
N GLN A 370 -35.86 11.59 -33.98
CA GLN A 370 -36.49 12.55 -33.07
C GLN A 370 -37.44 11.71 -32.20
N LEU A 371 -37.56 12.05 -30.90
CA LEU A 371 -38.50 11.42 -29.97
C LEU A 371 -39.96 11.69 -30.40
N GLN A 372 -40.82 10.68 -30.22
CA GLN A 372 -42.27 10.85 -30.08
C GLN A 372 -42.79 10.17 -28.80
N PRO A 373 -43.85 10.73 -28.18
CA PRO A 373 -44.31 10.38 -26.84
C PRO A 373 -45.40 9.29 -26.85
N ASN A 374 -45.51 8.58 -25.72
CA ASN A 374 -46.57 7.60 -25.45
C ASN A 374 -47.93 8.27 -25.22
N ASP A 375 -48.95 7.71 -25.86
CA ASP A 375 -50.37 8.02 -25.69
C ASP A 375 -50.88 7.62 -24.30
N GLU A 376 -51.48 8.58 -23.61
CA GLU A 376 -52.24 8.41 -22.37
C GLU A 376 -53.75 8.44 -22.73
N LYS A 377 -54.48 7.34 -22.50
CA LYS A 377 -55.94 7.29 -22.63
C LYS A 377 -56.60 7.14 -21.27
N ASP A 378 -57.26 8.22 -20.90
CA ASP A 378 -58.13 8.44 -19.75
C ASP A 378 -59.52 7.80 -20.01
N TYR A 379 -60.10 7.12 -19.01
CA TYR A 379 -61.53 6.82 -18.95
C TYR A 379 -62.04 6.99 -17.52
N ARG A 380 -62.75 8.09 -17.28
CA ARG A 380 -63.53 8.38 -16.07
C ARG A 380 -64.99 7.95 -16.22
N ALA A 381 -65.46 7.28 -15.17
CA ALA A 381 -66.72 7.42 -14.43
C ALA A 381 -68.08 7.56 -15.16
N ALA A 382 -69.04 6.76 -14.70
CA ALA A 382 -70.46 7.13 -14.67
C ALA A 382 -71.09 6.64 -13.37
N ASP A 383 -71.67 7.58 -12.62
CA ASP A 383 -72.52 7.42 -11.44
C ASP A 383 -74.00 7.23 -11.81
N ALA A 384 -74.74 6.73 -10.82
CA ALA A 384 -76.17 6.91 -10.53
C ALA A 384 -77.23 6.18 -11.40
N VAL A 385 -78.02 5.31 -10.76
CA VAL A 385 -79.43 5.54 -10.36
C VAL A 385 -79.73 4.73 -9.10
#